data_AF-A0A7J8PC80-F1
#
_entry.id   AF-A0A7J8PC80-F1
#
_cell.length_a   1.000
_cell.length_b   1.000
_cell.length_c   1.000
_cell.angle_alpha   90.00
_cell.angle_beta   90.00
_cell.angle_gamma   90.00
#
_symmetry.space_group_name_H-M   'P 1'
#
loop_
_entity.id
_entity.type
_entity.pdbx_description
1 polymer ?
#
loop_
_entity_poly.entity_id
_entity_poly.type
_entity_poly.pdbx_seq_one_letter_code
_entity_poly.pdbx_strand_id
1 'polypeptide(L)'
;VYLSPRLWYLRINIIEAQDLVVPGDKNRNPEVYVKAALGNVKLRTRVSADKSLNPRWNEDLMFVAVEPFYDHLVLTVVDKNNEEEFSLGRCMVHLSEAYIRWLPEPVGAKWYNLEGGGDVVEELKFASKLNMRISLDGGYHVFDESIDCSSDYRATFKGLWPPAIGVLELGIIGASVLVPMKSRDGRETTDAYCVAKYGPKWVRTRTVVNSFSPKWNEQYTWEVYDPYTVLIIGIFDNCHLNGEKGPNPKDPSIGKLRIRLSTLSTNRVYTYSYPLIALQPSGVKKMGEIQLALRFTSPSYTSLLAAYARPLFPKMHYIHPLSVYQLDSLRQQAIGILCSRLSSAEPPLRTEVTGFMLDAGYQLWSPRKAKANTERLMDAVHVITEAWKWFDTIKKWNNPAANVLVIVLYLVVVFYPSLVLPTLLIYCFLIGIWQYRKRPRDPTHVDIKLSLADSTNADEWDEEFDTFPSSKQGEVLRMRYDRLRSMAGKVMVMVGDLATQGERLTALWSWQDPVASAIFLALCVMAAVVFCSGLVPPRCILVMVGMFVMRPPSFGIGIPCAPQNVFGRLPTKADCML
;
A
#
# COMPACT_ATOMS: atom_id res chain seq x y z
N VAL A 1 -8.73 -9.61 22.16
CA VAL A 1 -7.71 -9.70 21.09
C VAL A 1 -8.29 -10.56 19.98
N TYR A 2 -8.13 -10.15 18.72
CA TYR A 2 -8.63 -10.86 17.54
C TYR A 2 -7.46 -11.18 16.61
N LEU A 3 -7.60 -12.24 15.83
CA LEU A 3 -6.61 -12.63 14.83
C LEU A 3 -7.26 -12.56 13.46
N SER A 4 -6.61 -11.89 12.51
CA SER A 4 -7.06 -11.91 11.13
C SER A 4 -6.88 -13.32 10.55
N PRO A 5 -7.85 -13.77 9.72
CA PRO A 5 -7.67 -14.98 8.94
C PRO A 5 -6.48 -14.82 7.98
N ARG A 6 -5.85 -15.94 7.61
CA ARG A 6 -4.86 -15.91 6.52
C ARG A 6 -5.57 -15.86 5.19
N LEU A 7 -5.20 -14.86 4.40
CA LEU A 7 -5.77 -14.61 3.08
C LEU A 7 -4.77 -15.04 2.02
N TRP A 8 -5.29 -15.65 0.95
CA TRP A 8 -4.54 -16.17 -0.18
C TRP A 8 -5.06 -15.55 -1.47
N TYR A 9 -4.19 -15.30 -2.44
CA TYR A 9 -4.63 -14.98 -3.80
C TYR A 9 -4.95 -16.25 -4.56
N LEU A 10 -6.20 -16.42 -4.95
CA LEU A 10 -6.64 -17.49 -5.84
C LEU A 10 -6.57 -16.97 -7.28
N ARG A 11 -5.66 -17.55 -8.07
CA ARG A 11 -5.53 -17.28 -9.50
C ARG A 11 -6.24 -18.36 -10.30
N ILE A 12 -7.10 -17.94 -11.23
CA ILE A 12 -7.79 -18.81 -12.17
C ILE A 12 -7.48 -18.29 -13.56
N ASN A 13 -6.65 -19.01 -14.31
CA ASN A 13 -6.42 -18.75 -15.73
C ASN A 13 -7.40 -19.60 -16.54
N ILE A 14 -8.36 -18.95 -17.20
CA ILE A 14 -9.37 -19.61 -18.04
C ILE A 14 -8.85 -19.60 -19.47
N ILE A 15 -8.49 -20.77 -19.99
CA ILE A 15 -7.80 -20.90 -21.28
C ILE A 15 -8.82 -20.99 -22.40
N GLU A 16 -9.58 -22.08 -22.41
CA GLU A 16 -10.50 -22.43 -23.47
C GLU A 16 -11.60 -23.36 -22.96
N ALA A 17 -12.71 -23.41 -23.70
CA ALA A 17 -13.74 -24.43 -23.53
C ALA A 17 -13.81 -25.27 -24.81
N GLN A 18 -14.24 -26.53 -24.67
CA GLN A 18 -14.44 -27.45 -25.77
C GLN A 18 -15.85 -28.00 -25.79
N ASP A 19 -16.36 -28.21 -27.00
CA ASP A 19 -17.62 -28.87 -27.31
C ASP A 19 -18.82 -28.26 -26.57
N LEU A 20 -18.89 -26.93 -26.54
CA LEU A 20 -20.02 -26.23 -25.93
C LEU A 20 -21.33 -26.48 -26.71
N VAL A 21 -22.39 -26.84 -25.98
CA VAL A 21 -23.73 -27.01 -26.55
C VAL A 21 -24.51 -25.72 -26.38
N VAL A 22 -24.72 -24.99 -27.48
CA VAL A 22 -25.49 -23.73 -27.49
C VAL A 22 -26.96 -24.04 -27.84
N PRO A 23 -27.94 -23.68 -27.00
CA PRO A 23 -29.36 -23.82 -27.33
C PRO A 23 -29.78 -22.78 -28.36
N GLY A 24 -30.30 -23.21 -29.51
CA GLY A 24 -30.79 -22.34 -30.59
C GLY A 24 -30.29 -22.70 -31.99
N ASP A 25 -30.50 -21.80 -32.96
CA ASP A 25 -30.11 -22.01 -34.37
C ASP A 25 -28.60 -22.26 -34.53
N LYS A 26 -28.27 -23.37 -35.18
CA LYS A 26 -26.88 -23.83 -35.44
C LYS A 26 -26.01 -22.85 -36.25
N ASN A 27 -26.60 -21.78 -36.80
CA ASN A 27 -25.94 -20.74 -37.60
C ASN A 27 -25.62 -19.46 -36.82
N ARG A 28 -25.91 -19.40 -35.51
CA ARG A 28 -25.59 -18.24 -34.68
C ARG A 28 -24.16 -18.32 -34.17
N ASN A 29 -23.47 -17.19 -34.24
CA ASN A 29 -22.15 -17.00 -33.63
C ASN A 29 -22.33 -16.77 -32.11
N PRO A 30 -21.92 -17.71 -31.25
CA PRO A 30 -22.13 -17.57 -29.81
C PRO A 30 -21.20 -16.51 -29.20
N GLU A 31 -21.71 -15.75 -28.24
CA GLU A 31 -20.95 -14.74 -27.49
C GLU A 31 -20.72 -15.25 -26.08
N VAL A 32 -19.71 -16.10 -25.93
CA VAL A 32 -19.48 -16.86 -24.71
C VAL A 32 -18.51 -16.13 -23.79
N TYR A 33 -18.85 -16.10 -22.50
CA TYR A 33 -17.96 -15.67 -21.44
C TYR A 33 -18.15 -16.54 -20.19
N VAL A 34 -17.17 -16.53 -19.30
CA VAL A 34 -17.21 -17.33 -18.07
C VAL A 34 -17.39 -16.41 -16.86
N LYS A 35 -18.38 -16.72 -16.02
CA LYS A 35 -18.59 -16.11 -14.70
C LYS A 35 -17.95 -17.00 -13.64
N ALA A 36 -17.01 -16.45 -12.87
CA ALA A 36 -16.43 -17.10 -11.70
C ALA A 36 -16.99 -16.44 -10.44
N ALA A 37 -17.43 -17.25 -9.48
CA ALA A 37 -17.98 -16.79 -8.21
C ALA A 37 -17.28 -17.50 -7.05
N LEU A 38 -16.79 -16.71 -6.10
CA LEU A 38 -16.25 -17.16 -4.82
C LEU A 38 -16.93 -16.38 -3.69
N GLY A 39 -17.81 -17.06 -2.95
CA GLY A 39 -18.65 -16.41 -1.94
C GLY A 39 -19.48 -15.27 -2.54
N ASN A 40 -19.28 -14.05 -2.03
CA ASN A 40 -20.00 -12.85 -2.49
C ASN A 40 -19.35 -12.16 -3.70
N VAL A 41 -18.15 -12.56 -4.09
CA VAL A 41 -17.41 -11.94 -5.20
C VAL A 41 -17.70 -12.69 -6.48
N LYS A 42 -18.14 -11.96 -7.51
CA LYS A 42 -18.38 -12.49 -8.86
C LYS A 42 -17.54 -11.71 -9.86
N LEU A 43 -16.69 -12.40 -10.60
CA LEU A 43 -15.92 -11.84 -11.71
C LEU A 43 -16.33 -12.53 -13.01
N ARG A 44 -16.11 -11.86 -14.14
CA ARG A 44 -16.37 -12.45 -15.46
C ARG A 44 -15.21 -12.18 -16.41
N THR A 45 -14.97 -13.10 -17.32
CA THR A 45 -14.08 -12.87 -18.44
C THR A 45 -14.71 -11.91 -19.44
N ARG A 46 -13.90 -11.42 -20.37
CA ARG A 46 -14.39 -10.82 -21.61
C ARG A 46 -15.11 -11.88 -22.45
N VAL A 47 -15.97 -11.40 -23.35
CA VAL A 47 -16.56 -12.25 -24.40
C VAL A 47 -15.43 -12.76 -25.29
N SER A 48 -15.46 -14.04 -25.64
CA SER A 48 -14.44 -14.65 -26.48
C SER A 48 -14.35 -13.93 -27.83
N ALA A 49 -13.12 -13.71 -28.31
CA ALA A 49 -12.91 -13.22 -29.68
C ALA A 49 -13.29 -14.30 -30.71
N ASP A 50 -13.00 -15.56 -30.37
CA ASP A 50 -13.39 -16.72 -31.16
C ASP A 50 -14.88 -17.02 -30.92
N LYS A 51 -15.72 -16.66 -31.91
CA LYS A 51 -17.15 -16.95 -31.92
C LYS A 51 -17.44 -18.37 -32.42
N SER A 52 -16.79 -19.35 -31.79
CA SER A 52 -16.93 -20.77 -32.12
C SER A 52 -17.42 -21.57 -30.92
N LEU A 53 -17.75 -22.85 -31.13
CA LEU A 53 -18.09 -23.80 -30.06
C LEU A 53 -16.88 -24.15 -29.18
N ASN A 54 -15.67 -23.74 -29.59
CA ASN A 54 -14.42 -23.91 -28.85
C ASN A 54 -13.80 -22.52 -28.55
N PRO A 55 -14.45 -21.68 -27.73
CA PRO A 55 -13.98 -20.33 -27.45
C PRO A 55 -12.67 -20.34 -26.67
N ARG A 56 -11.83 -19.35 -26.95
CA ARG A 56 -10.57 -19.09 -26.24
C ARG A 56 -10.59 -17.72 -25.59
N TRP A 57 -10.13 -17.66 -24.35
CA TRP A 57 -10.03 -16.41 -23.57
C TRP A 57 -8.59 -16.15 -23.15
N ASN A 58 -7.95 -17.15 -22.53
CA ASN A 58 -6.64 -17.02 -21.88
C ASN A 58 -6.57 -15.79 -20.96
N GLU A 59 -7.55 -15.66 -20.06
CA GLU A 59 -7.69 -14.53 -19.14
C GLU A 59 -7.53 -14.98 -17.68
N ASP A 60 -6.81 -14.18 -16.89
CA ASP A 60 -6.59 -14.41 -15.46
C ASP A 60 -7.67 -13.70 -14.63
N LEU A 61 -8.44 -14.47 -13.86
CA LEU A 61 -9.32 -13.97 -12.80
C LEU A 61 -8.65 -14.22 -11.44
N MET A 62 -8.64 -13.19 -10.59
CA MET A 62 -7.99 -13.23 -9.28
C MET A 62 -9.01 -12.96 -8.17
N PHE A 63 -9.01 -13.82 -7.15
CA PHE A 63 -9.86 -13.69 -5.97
C PHE A 63 -9.03 -13.72 -4.69
N VAL A 64 -9.62 -13.26 -3.59
CA VAL A 64 -9.07 -13.48 -2.24
C VAL A 64 -9.79 -14.65 -1.57
N ALA A 65 -9.05 -15.69 -1.21
CA ALA A 65 -9.55 -16.87 -0.51
C ALA A 65 -9.08 -16.87 0.96
N VAL A 66 -9.89 -17.47 1.83
CA VAL A 66 -9.62 -17.57 3.27
C VAL A 66 -9.14 -18.98 3.61
N GLU A 67 -8.08 -19.07 4.41
CA GLU A 67 -7.70 -20.32 5.09
C GLU A 67 -8.53 -20.46 6.38
N PRO A 68 -9.23 -21.57 6.64
CA PRO A 68 -9.27 -22.84 5.89
C PRO A 68 -10.16 -22.81 4.61
N PHE A 69 -9.70 -23.49 3.57
CA PHE A 69 -10.28 -23.51 2.22
C PHE A 69 -11.56 -24.35 2.08
N TYR A 70 -12.60 -24.04 2.85
CA TYR A 70 -13.90 -24.73 2.79
C TYR A 70 -14.82 -24.20 1.69
N ASP A 71 -14.52 -23.01 1.14
CA ASP A 71 -15.36 -22.41 0.13
C ASP A 71 -15.23 -23.12 -1.23
N HIS A 72 -16.33 -23.12 -2.01
CA HIS A 72 -16.35 -23.64 -3.36
C HIS A 72 -16.20 -22.50 -4.38
N LEU A 73 -15.33 -22.70 -5.36
CA LEU A 73 -15.27 -21.87 -6.55
C LEU A 73 -16.32 -22.37 -7.55
N VAL A 74 -17.26 -21.49 -7.92
CA VAL A 74 -18.31 -21.80 -8.89
C VAL A 74 -18.01 -21.08 -10.20
N LEU A 75 -17.90 -21.83 -11.29
CA LEU A 75 -17.70 -21.31 -12.64
C LEU A 75 -18.94 -21.62 -13.49
N THR A 76 -19.50 -20.62 -14.14
CA THR A 76 -20.64 -20.76 -15.04
C THR A 76 -20.26 -20.21 -16.41
N VAL A 77 -20.37 -21.04 -17.44
CA VAL A 77 -20.21 -20.62 -18.83
C VAL A 77 -21.55 -20.05 -19.31
N VAL A 78 -21.53 -18.84 -19.85
CA VAL A 78 -22.73 -18.10 -20.26
C VAL A 78 -22.61 -17.69 -21.72
N ASP A 79 -23.65 -17.96 -22.52
CA ASP A 79 -23.86 -17.36 -23.83
C ASP A 79 -24.72 -16.10 -23.67
N LYS A 80 -24.24 -14.99 -24.23
CA LYS A 80 -24.99 -13.74 -24.27
C LYS A 80 -25.75 -13.63 -25.60
N ASN A 81 -27.08 -13.65 -25.54
CA ASN A 81 -27.94 -13.39 -26.70
C ASN A 81 -28.65 -12.05 -26.54
N ASN A 82 -28.10 -10.99 -27.14
CA ASN A 82 -28.59 -9.62 -26.98
C ASN A 82 -28.65 -9.20 -25.49
N GLU A 83 -29.84 -9.25 -24.87
CA GLU A 83 -30.07 -8.94 -23.45
C GLU A 83 -30.30 -10.18 -22.57
N GLU A 84 -30.50 -11.36 -23.17
CA GLU A 84 -30.74 -12.62 -22.46
C GLU A 84 -29.44 -13.41 -22.26
N GLU A 85 -29.29 -14.00 -21.08
CA GLU A 85 -28.09 -14.76 -20.69
C GLU A 85 -28.45 -16.22 -20.45
N PHE A 86 -27.90 -17.12 -21.27
CA PHE A 86 -28.13 -18.56 -21.16
C PHE A 86 -26.92 -19.26 -20.55
N SER A 87 -27.11 -20.02 -19.47
CA SER A 87 -26.04 -20.81 -18.87
C SER A 87 -25.82 -22.11 -19.66
N LEU A 88 -24.64 -22.25 -20.27
CA LEU A 88 -24.23 -23.42 -21.07
C LEU A 88 -23.67 -24.57 -20.22
N GLY A 89 -23.35 -24.31 -18.95
CA GLY A 89 -22.80 -25.30 -18.03
C GLY A 89 -22.17 -24.68 -16.79
N ARG A 90 -22.11 -25.45 -15.70
CA ARG A 90 -21.51 -25.04 -14.42
C ARG A 90 -20.45 -26.04 -13.95
N CYS A 91 -19.35 -25.55 -13.41
CA CYS A 91 -18.30 -26.34 -12.75
C CYS A 91 -18.14 -25.85 -11.31
N MET A 92 -18.00 -26.77 -10.36
CA MET A 92 -17.72 -26.46 -8.96
C MET A 92 -16.38 -27.09 -8.55
N VAL A 93 -15.48 -26.29 -8.02
CA VAL A 93 -14.14 -26.74 -7.59
C VAL A 93 -13.97 -26.44 -6.12
N HIS A 94 -13.58 -27.45 -5.33
CA HIS A 94 -13.27 -27.27 -3.93
C HIS A 94 -11.85 -26.69 -3.77
N LEU A 95 -11.71 -25.60 -3.00
CA LEU A 95 -10.42 -24.91 -2.90
C LEU A 95 -9.32 -25.72 -2.20
N SER A 96 -9.65 -26.75 -1.41
CA SER A 96 -8.64 -27.64 -0.83
C SER A 96 -7.88 -28.48 -1.86
N GLU A 97 -8.45 -28.69 -3.04
CA GLU A 97 -7.81 -29.46 -4.13
C GLU A 97 -6.97 -28.56 -5.06
N ALA A 98 -7.05 -27.23 -4.86
CA ALA A 98 -6.29 -26.28 -5.65
C ALA A 98 -4.80 -26.38 -5.35
N TYR A 99 -3.98 -26.20 -6.39
CA TYR A 99 -2.52 -26.28 -6.25
C TYR A 99 -1.99 -25.06 -5.48
N ILE A 100 -1.26 -25.32 -4.39
CA ILE A 100 -0.62 -24.26 -3.60
C ILE A 100 0.69 -23.87 -4.29
N ARG A 101 0.79 -22.63 -4.75
CA ARG A 101 1.95 -22.08 -5.45
C ARG A 101 2.73 -21.14 -4.54
N TRP A 102 3.93 -21.55 -4.11
CA TRP A 102 4.85 -20.70 -3.34
C TRP A 102 6.09 -20.26 -4.13
N LEU A 103 6.35 -20.86 -5.30
CA LEU A 103 7.42 -20.50 -6.23
C LEU A 103 6.83 -20.04 -7.58
N PRO A 104 7.58 -19.25 -8.38
CA PRO A 104 7.11 -18.71 -9.66
C PRO A 104 7.08 -19.75 -10.79
N GLU A 105 6.70 -20.98 -10.49
CA GLU A 105 6.60 -22.08 -11.48
C GLU A 105 5.25 -22.05 -12.18
N PRO A 106 5.18 -22.40 -13.48
CA PRO A 106 3.92 -22.44 -14.21
C PRO A 106 3.05 -23.59 -13.69
N VAL A 107 1.76 -23.30 -13.47
CA VAL A 107 0.81 -24.30 -12.99
C VAL A 107 0.22 -25.05 -14.18
N GLY A 108 0.14 -26.37 -14.07
CA GLY A 108 -0.42 -27.23 -15.11
C GLY A 108 -1.90 -26.94 -15.35
N ALA A 109 -2.31 -27.00 -16.63
CA ALA A 109 -3.71 -26.86 -17.01
C ALA A 109 -4.45 -28.18 -16.79
N LYS A 110 -5.70 -28.10 -16.32
CA LYS A 110 -6.58 -29.26 -16.11
C LYS A 110 -7.92 -29.01 -16.81
N TRP A 111 -8.48 -30.09 -17.34
CA TRP A 111 -9.83 -30.10 -17.90
C TRP A 111 -10.85 -30.42 -16.81
N TYR A 112 -11.92 -29.63 -16.77
CA TYR A 112 -13.04 -29.80 -15.85
C TYR A 112 -14.31 -30.00 -16.66
N ASN A 113 -15.13 -30.97 -16.27
CA ASN A 113 -16.40 -31.23 -16.93
C ASN A 113 -17.43 -30.18 -16.48
N LEU A 114 -18.27 -29.73 -17.42
CA LEU A 114 -19.35 -28.79 -17.13
C LEU A 114 -20.65 -29.57 -16.89
N GLU A 115 -21.26 -29.36 -15.74
CA GLU A 115 -22.54 -29.95 -15.36
C GLU A 115 -23.69 -28.96 -15.65
N GLY A 116 -24.73 -29.43 -16.36
CA GLY A 116 -26.05 -28.80 -16.41
C GLY A 116 -26.17 -27.50 -17.21
N GLY A 117 -26.89 -27.57 -18.33
CA GLY A 117 -27.48 -26.44 -19.06
C GLY A 117 -28.93 -26.75 -19.42
N GLY A 118 -29.87 -26.47 -18.51
CA GLY A 118 -31.32 -26.63 -18.74
C GLY A 118 -31.87 -28.06 -18.74
N ASP A 119 -33.19 -28.14 -18.53
CA ASP A 119 -33.99 -29.34 -18.22
C ASP A 119 -34.24 -30.30 -19.40
N VAL A 120 -33.44 -30.26 -20.48
CA VAL A 120 -33.90 -30.81 -21.78
C VAL A 120 -33.14 -32.05 -22.29
N VAL A 121 -31.90 -32.37 -21.91
CA VAL A 121 -31.30 -33.61 -22.45
C VAL A 121 -30.30 -34.26 -21.49
N GLU A 122 -30.68 -35.37 -20.87
CA GLU A 122 -29.79 -36.18 -20.02
C GLU A 122 -28.68 -36.90 -20.79
N GLU A 123 -28.79 -37.03 -22.11
CA GLU A 123 -27.85 -37.77 -22.96
C GLU A 123 -26.68 -36.93 -23.51
N LEU A 124 -26.74 -35.58 -23.46
CA LEU A 124 -25.68 -34.67 -23.94
C LEU A 124 -24.74 -34.17 -22.82
N LYS A 125 -24.90 -34.68 -21.58
CA LYS A 125 -24.21 -34.23 -20.36
C LYS A 125 -22.67 -34.35 -20.40
N PHE A 126 -22.06 -34.98 -21.41
CA PHE A 126 -20.63 -35.31 -21.43
C PHE A 126 -19.74 -34.55 -22.42
N ALA A 127 -20.29 -33.63 -23.23
CA ALA A 127 -19.49 -32.97 -24.27
C ALA A 127 -18.67 -31.78 -23.73
N SER A 128 -19.32 -30.87 -23.00
CA SER A 128 -18.73 -29.58 -22.66
C SER A 128 -17.63 -29.68 -21.59
N LYS A 129 -16.41 -29.25 -21.93
CA LYS A 129 -15.26 -29.23 -21.01
C LYS A 129 -14.64 -27.84 -20.93
N LEU A 130 -14.12 -27.48 -19.76
CA LEU A 130 -13.43 -26.22 -19.51
C LEU A 130 -11.97 -26.47 -19.14
N ASN A 131 -11.04 -25.87 -19.87
CA ASN A 131 -9.60 -25.92 -19.58
C ASN A 131 -9.18 -24.72 -18.75
N MET A 132 -8.65 -24.98 -17.56
CA MET A 132 -8.21 -23.91 -16.67
C MET A 132 -7.03 -24.31 -15.78
N ARG A 133 -6.29 -23.29 -15.33
CA ARG A 133 -5.25 -23.42 -14.29
C ARG A 133 -5.75 -22.72 -13.04
N ILE A 134 -5.80 -23.45 -11.93
CA ILE A 134 -6.21 -22.92 -10.63
C ILE A 134 -5.03 -23.03 -9.66
N SER A 135 -4.64 -21.92 -9.05
CA SER A 135 -3.60 -21.90 -8.04
C SER A 135 -3.90 -20.98 -6.86
N LEU A 136 -3.53 -21.43 -5.67
CA LEU A 136 -3.48 -20.65 -4.45
C LEU A 136 -2.07 -20.09 -4.29
N ASP A 137 -1.91 -18.83 -4.69
CA ASP A 137 -0.65 -18.14 -4.77
C ASP A 137 -0.20 -17.65 -3.38
N GLY A 138 0.50 -18.52 -2.64
CA GLY A 138 1.05 -18.24 -1.30
C GLY A 138 2.37 -17.48 -1.28
N GLY A 139 3.01 -17.34 -2.44
CA GLY A 139 4.23 -16.57 -2.61
C GLY A 139 4.02 -15.04 -2.63
N TYR A 140 2.78 -14.56 -2.62
CA TYR A 140 2.47 -13.14 -2.48
C TYR A 140 2.16 -12.79 -1.02
N HIS A 141 2.34 -11.51 -0.69
CA HIS A 141 1.67 -10.89 0.45
C HIS A 141 0.29 -10.40 0.01
N VAL A 142 -0.76 -10.76 0.76
CA VAL A 142 -2.14 -10.29 0.50
C VAL A 142 -2.38 -9.00 1.27
N PHE A 143 -2.50 -7.90 0.54
CA PHE A 143 -2.73 -6.58 1.12
C PHE A 143 -4.18 -6.42 1.60
N ASP A 144 -4.36 -6.15 2.88
CA ASP A 144 -5.58 -5.60 3.48
C ASP A 144 -5.47 -4.11 3.83
N GLU A 145 -4.24 -3.57 3.85
CA GLU A 145 -3.88 -2.16 4.08
C GLU A 145 -3.30 -1.51 2.82
N SER A 146 -3.04 -0.21 2.87
CA SER A 146 -2.23 0.46 1.84
C SER A 146 -0.77 0.04 1.95
N ILE A 147 -0.08 -0.03 0.80
CA ILE A 147 1.32 -0.47 0.72
C ILE A 147 2.24 0.40 1.60
N ASP A 148 2.02 1.71 1.62
CA ASP A 148 2.87 2.67 2.34
C ASP A 148 2.68 2.63 3.86
N CYS A 149 1.49 2.24 4.32
CA CYS A 149 1.10 2.23 5.74
C CYS A 149 0.81 0.82 6.26
N SER A 150 1.41 -0.21 5.67
CA SER A 150 1.13 -1.58 6.07
C SER A 150 1.89 -1.99 7.34
N SER A 151 1.24 -2.84 8.12
CA SER A 151 1.74 -3.43 9.36
C SER A 151 2.39 -4.80 9.14
N ASP A 152 2.32 -5.37 7.94
CA ASP A 152 2.98 -6.63 7.56
C ASP A 152 3.32 -6.65 6.06
N TYR A 153 4.43 -7.29 5.69
CA TYR A 153 4.85 -7.47 4.29
C TYR A 153 5.17 -8.93 3.96
N ARG A 154 4.94 -9.85 4.89
CA ARG A 154 5.30 -11.26 4.73
C ARG A 154 4.42 -11.96 3.70
N ALA A 155 4.98 -12.97 3.03
CA ALA A 155 4.21 -13.88 2.18
C ALA A 155 3.11 -14.57 2.99
N THR A 156 2.01 -14.94 2.34
CA THR A 156 0.96 -15.74 2.99
C THR A 156 1.51 -17.10 3.43
N PHE A 157 2.37 -17.72 2.63
CA PHE A 157 2.97 -19.01 2.96
C PHE A 157 4.04 -18.87 4.05
N LYS A 158 3.78 -19.50 5.21
CA LYS A 158 4.64 -19.46 6.41
C LYS A 158 6.09 -19.88 6.17
N GLY A 159 6.33 -20.83 5.28
CA GLY A 159 7.69 -21.31 4.98
C GLY A 159 8.61 -20.23 4.38
N LEU A 160 8.04 -19.14 3.87
CA LEU A 160 8.78 -17.99 3.33
C LEU A 160 8.98 -16.86 4.36
N TRP A 161 8.53 -17.03 5.60
CA TRP A 161 8.63 -15.97 6.60
C TRP A 161 10.07 -15.75 7.05
N PRO A 162 10.53 -14.48 7.11
CA PRO A 162 11.80 -14.18 7.75
C PRO A 162 11.69 -14.39 9.27
N PRO A 163 12.83 -14.59 9.97
CA PRO A 163 12.84 -14.60 11.43
C PRO A 163 12.41 -13.22 11.99
N ALA A 164 11.78 -13.23 13.17
CA ALA A 164 11.41 -12.00 13.86
C ALA A 164 12.66 -11.17 14.23
N ILE A 165 12.57 -9.86 14.00
CA ILE A 165 13.65 -8.88 14.24
C ILE A 165 13.56 -8.33 15.67
N GLY A 166 12.37 -8.31 16.25
CA GLY A 166 12.15 -7.74 17.58
C GLY A 166 10.71 -7.89 18.05
N VAL A 167 10.43 -7.27 19.18
CA VAL A 167 9.12 -7.22 19.83
C VAL A 167 8.71 -5.77 19.99
N LEU A 168 7.50 -5.44 19.55
CA LEU A 168 6.85 -4.16 19.79
C LEU A 168 5.92 -4.30 21.00
N GLU A 169 6.07 -3.42 21.98
CA GLU A 169 5.20 -3.33 23.14
C GLU A 169 4.43 -2.01 23.10
N LEU A 170 3.11 -2.09 23.23
CA LEU A 170 2.20 -0.95 23.33
C LEU A 170 1.50 -0.99 24.68
N GLY A 171 1.66 0.07 25.47
CA GLY A 171 0.80 0.41 26.60
C GLY A 171 -0.20 1.47 26.19
N ILE A 172 -1.48 1.15 26.20
CA ILE A 172 -2.58 2.09 26.00
C ILE A 172 -3.00 2.59 27.39
N ILE A 173 -2.52 3.78 27.77
CA ILE A 173 -2.70 4.33 29.12
C ILE A 173 -4.11 4.92 29.24
N GLY A 174 -4.42 5.90 28.39
CA GLY A 174 -5.68 6.64 28.46
C GLY A 174 -5.80 7.68 27.36
N ALA A 175 -6.92 8.40 27.36
CA ALA A 175 -7.08 9.62 26.58
C ALA A 175 -7.47 10.78 27.50
N SER A 176 -7.26 12.01 27.03
CA SER A 176 -7.57 13.23 27.76
C SER A 176 -8.25 14.24 26.85
N VAL A 177 -9.22 14.97 27.41
CA VAL A 177 -9.93 16.07 26.74
C VAL A 177 -10.61 15.61 25.46
N LEU A 178 -11.31 14.46 25.53
CA LEU A 178 -12.11 13.99 24.40
C LEU A 178 -13.31 14.92 24.17
N VAL A 179 -13.58 15.23 22.89
CA VAL A 179 -14.75 16.03 22.50
C VAL A 179 -16.02 15.18 22.65
N PRO A 180 -17.12 15.75 23.14
CA PRO A 180 -18.40 15.05 23.26
C PRO A 180 -18.92 14.55 21.90
N MET A 181 -19.22 13.26 21.84
CA MET A 181 -19.71 12.60 20.61
C MET A 181 -21.22 12.40 20.62
N LYS A 182 -21.83 12.32 21.81
CA LYS A 182 -23.27 12.14 21.97
C LYS A 182 -23.84 13.19 22.91
N SER A 183 -25.08 13.59 22.64
CA SER A 183 -25.90 14.33 23.59
C SER A 183 -27.07 13.45 24.01
N ARG A 184 -27.12 13.10 25.28
CA ARG A 184 -28.15 12.24 25.88
C ARG A 184 -28.81 12.99 27.03
N ASP A 185 -30.13 13.16 26.97
CA ASP A 185 -30.91 13.82 28.03
C ASP A 185 -30.34 15.20 28.43
N GLY A 186 -29.81 15.95 27.45
CA GLY A 186 -29.13 17.24 27.66
C GLY A 186 -27.72 17.14 28.27
N ARG A 187 -27.20 15.92 28.50
CA ARG A 187 -25.83 15.65 28.95
C ARG A 187 -24.98 15.13 27.80
N GLU A 188 -23.84 15.78 27.62
CA GLU A 188 -22.82 15.35 26.68
C GLU A 188 -22.09 14.11 27.22
N THR A 189 -21.95 13.06 26.40
CA THR A 189 -21.36 11.77 26.80
C THR A 189 -20.45 11.20 25.72
N THR A 190 -19.45 10.42 26.14
CA THR A 190 -18.53 9.66 25.27
C THR A 190 -18.21 8.31 25.90
N ASP A 191 -18.45 7.23 25.14
CA ASP A 191 -18.19 5.85 25.53
C ASP A 191 -16.99 5.33 24.74
N ALA A 192 -15.79 5.75 25.13
CA ALA A 192 -14.58 5.56 24.33
C ALA A 192 -13.99 4.15 24.47
N TYR A 193 -13.54 3.60 23.33
CA TYR A 193 -12.64 2.44 23.27
C TYR A 193 -11.59 2.63 22.18
N CYS A 194 -10.49 1.91 22.30
CA CYS A 194 -9.36 1.98 21.39
C CYS A 194 -9.18 0.65 20.66
N VAL A 195 -8.85 0.73 19.37
CA VAL A 195 -8.51 -0.42 18.53
C VAL A 195 -7.08 -0.23 18.01
N ALA A 196 -6.23 -1.21 18.24
CA ALA A 196 -4.86 -1.23 17.71
C ALA A 196 -4.69 -2.42 16.77
N LYS A 197 -4.05 -2.19 15.62
CA LYS A 197 -3.75 -3.21 14.62
C LYS A 197 -2.24 -3.23 14.35
N TYR A 198 -1.65 -4.42 14.43
CA TYR A 198 -0.30 -4.67 13.95
C TYR A 198 -0.15 -6.11 13.45
N GLY A 199 0.17 -6.24 12.16
CA GLY A 199 0.17 -7.51 11.43
C GLY A 199 -1.19 -8.20 11.54
N PRO A 200 -1.23 -9.52 11.77
CA PRO A 200 -2.51 -10.23 11.85
C PRO A 200 -3.24 -10.03 13.19
N LYS A 201 -2.63 -9.41 14.20
CA LYS A 201 -3.21 -9.30 15.54
C LYS A 201 -3.91 -7.95 15.70
N TRP A 202 -5.19 -8.02 16.05
CA TRP A 202 -6.03 -6.88 16.38
C TRP A 202 -6.32 -6.86 17.87
N VAL A 203 -6.36 -5.67 18.44
CA VAL A 203 -6.60 -5.46 19.86
C VAL A 203 -7.72 -4.43 19.98
N ARG A 204 -8.67 -4.69 20.88
CA ARG A 204 -9.70 -3.74 21.29
C ARG A 204 -9.65 -3.63 22.81
N THR A 205 -9.58 -2.42 23.32
CA THR A 205 -9.64 -2.16 24.77
C THR A 205 -11.06 -2.23 25.29
N ARG A 206 -11.21 -2.31 26.62
CA ARG A 206 -12.54 -2.18 27.25
C ARG A 206 -13.16 -0.81 26.94
N THR A 207 -14.48 -0.76 26.81
CA THR A 207 -15.19 0.52 26.69
C THR A 207 -15.27 1.20 28.06
N VAL A 208 -14.84 2.46 28.13
CA VAL A 208 -15.03 3.32 29.30
C VAL A 208 -16.19 4.25 29.03
N VAL A 209 -17.25 4.11 29.81
CA VAL A 209 -18.54 4.78 29.60
C VAL A 209 -18.53 6.17 30.26
N ASN A 210 -19.18 7.15 29.62
CA ASN A 210 -19.40 8.51 30.13
C ASN A 210 -18.12 9.21 30.65
N SER A 211 -17.02 9.12 29.91
CA SER A 211 -15.75 9.74 30.32
C SER A 211 -15.04 10.43 29.17
N PHE A 212 -14.70 11.71 29.38
CA PHE A 212 -13.85 12.49 28.48
C PHE A 212 -12.34 12.29 28.74
N SER A 213 -11.99 11.50 29.77
CA SER A 213 -10.62 11.16 30.14
C SER A 213 -10.47 9.66 30.48
N PRO A 214 -10.81 8.77 29.52
CA PRO A 214 -10.86 7.33 29.77
C PRO A 214 -9.46 6.79 30.11
N LYS A 215 -9.40 5.86 31.08
CA LYS A 215 -8.17 5.15 31.47
C LYS A 215 -8.32 3.64 31.21
N TRP A 216 -7.52 3.14 30.27
CA TRP A 216 -7.50 1.72 29.90
C TRP A 216 -6.41 0.98 30.68
N ASN A 217 -5.18 1.51 30.70
CA ASN A 217 -4.00 0.88 31.30
C ASN A 217 -3.81 -0.57 30.84
N GLU A 218 -3.93 -0.81 29.53
CA GLU A 218 -3.79 -2.13 28.93
C GLU A 218 -2.47 -2.22 28.15
N GLN A 219 -1.79 -3.37 28.19
CA GLN A 219 -0.51 -3.60 27.52
C GLN A 219 -0.58 -4.79 26.57
N TYR A 220 0.02 -4.63 25.39
CA TYR A 220 0.01 -5.59 24.30
C TYR A 220 1.38 -5.72 23.64
N THR A 221 1.66 -6.90 23.08
CA THR A 221 2.96 -7.21 22.47
C THR A 221 2.81 -7.89 21.12
N TRP A 222 3.63 -7.51 20.15
CA TRP A 222 3.69 -8.09 18.81
C TRP A 222 5.11 -8.43 18.39
N GLU A 223 5.23 -9.44 17.55
CA GLU A 223 6.49 -9.77 16.87
C GLU A 223 6.64 -8.92 15.62
N VAL A 224 7.81 -8.30 15.47
CA VAL A 224 8.14 -7.40 14.37
C VAL A 224 9.04 -8.14 13.37
N TYR A 225 8.65 -8.13 12.10
CA TYR A 225 9.37 -8.83 11.03
C TYR A 225 10.03 -7.89 10.01
N ASP A 226 9.61 -6.62 9.97
CA ASP A 226 10.27 -5.56 9.19
C ASP A 226 10.12 -4.22 9.95
N PRO A 227 11.20 -3.44 10.15
CA PRO A 227 11.13 -2.12 10.79
C PRO A 227 10.34 -1.08 10.01
N TYR A 228 10.10 -1.30 8.70
CA TYR A 228 9.32 -0.39 7.86
C TYR A 228 7.82 -0.39 8.19
N THR A 229 7.35 -1.40 8.91
CA THR A 229 5.92 -1.56 9.28
C THR A 229 5.38 -0.40 10.11
N VAL A 230 4.06 -0.21 10.02
CA VAL A 230 3.33 0.86 10.72
C VAL A 230 2.35 0.26 11.72
N LEU A 231 2.37 0.77 12.95
CA LEU A 231 1.36 0.50 13.97
C LEU A 231 0.18 1.46 13.77
N ILE A 232 -1.03 0.92 13.65
CA ILE A 232 -2.26 1.70 13.46
C ILE A 232 -3.10 1.64 14.74
N ILE A 233 -3.50 2.80 15.24
CA ILE A 233 -4.33 2.94 16.43
C ILE A 233 -5.51 3.86 16.10
N GLY A 234 -6.73 3.40 16.35
CA GLY A 234 -7.97 4.16 16.20
C GLY A 234 -8.73 4.24 17.51
N ILE A 235 -9.46 5.34 17.72
CA ILE A 235 -10.31 5.53 18.89
C ILE A 235 -11.73 5.79 18.40
N PHE A 236 -12.68 5.14 19.04
CA PHE A 236 -14.08 5.13 18.63
C PHE A 236 -14.97 5.31 19.85
N ASP A 237 -16.15 5.87 19.61
CA ASP A 237 -17.23 5.94 20.58
C ASP A 237 -18.20 4.77 20.36
N ASN A 238 -18.53 4.04 21.43
CA ASN A 238 -19.38 2.85 21.37
C ASN A 238 -20.86 3.24 21.44
N CYS A 239 -21.58 3.15 20.33
CA CYS A 239 -23.00 3.50 20.25
C CYS A 239 -23.95 2.37 20.66
N HIS A 240 -23.42 1.20 21.01
CA HIS A 240 -24.22 -0.02 21.17
C HIS A 240 -24.55 -0.41 22.60
N LEU A 241 -23.90 0.20 23.60
CA LEU A 241 -24.08 -0.19 25.00
C LEU A 241 -25.46 0.15 25.56
N ASN A 242 -26.13 1.19 25.03
CA ASN A 242 -27.32 1.77 25.65
C ASN A 242 -28.53 1.89 24.70
N GLY A 243 -28.57 1.12 23.60
CA GLY A 243 -29.75 1.01 22.74
C GLY A 243 -30.16 2.31 22.06
N GLU A 244 -29.24 3.00 21.39
CA GLU A 244 -29.59 4.13 20.53
C GLU A 244 -30.62 3.71 19.47
N LYS A 245 -31.75 4.42 19.43
CA LYS A 245 -32.89 4.19 18.53
C LYS A 245 -32.58 4.75 17.14
N GLY A 246 -31.74 4.05 16.39
CA GLY A 246 -31.53 4.29 14.96
C GLY A 246 -31.33 2.97 14.21
N PRO A 247 -31.73 2.87 12.93
CA PRO A 247 -31.43 1.69 12.13
C PRO A 247 -29.91 1.58 11.97
N ASN A 248 -29.29 0.57 12.61
CA ASN A 248 -27.85 0.34 12.70
C ASN A 248 -27.03 1.55 13.21
N PRO A 249 -26.88 1.73 14.54
CA PRO A 249 -25.94 2.69 15.08
C PRO A 249 -24.54 2.38 14.53
N LYS A 250 -23.79 3.43 14.15
CA LYS A 250 -22.40 3.32 13.72
C LYS A 250 -21.53 3.90 14.84
N ASP A 251 -20.40 3.26 15.11
CA ASP A 251 -19.41 3.80 16.06
C ASP A 251 -18.60 4.92 15.37
N PRO A 252 -18.79 6.21 15.73
CA PRO A 252 -18.05 7.29 15.09
C PRO A 252 -16.58 7.25 15.52
N SER A 253 -15.68 7.56 14.58
CA SER A 253 -14.25 7.65 14.86
C SER A 253 -13.91 9.00 15.51
N ILE A 254 -13.20 8.93 16.63
CA ILE A 254 -12.66 10.09 17.37
C ILE A 254 -11.32 10.50 16.76
N GLY A 255 -10.51 9.54 16.31
CA GLY A 255 -9.23 9.83 15.67
C GLY A 255 -8.47 8.58 15.26
N LYS A 256 -7.46 8.78 14.41
CA LYS A 256 -6.54 7.75 13.94
C LYS A 256 -5.10 8.21 14.12
N LEU A 257 -4.26 7.28 14.53
CA LEU A 257 -2.83 7.48 14.69
C LEU A 257 -2.07 6.37 13.96
N ARG A 258 -1.06 6.75 13.19
CA ARG A 258 -0.15 5.85 12.50
C ARG A 258 1.26 6.11 13.00
N ILE A 259 1.95 5.08 13.50
CA ILE A 259 3.31 5.19 14.02
C ILE A 259 4.19 4.20 13.29
N ARG A 260 5.12 4.70 12.48
CA ARG A 260 6.09 3.86 11.79
C ARG A 260 7.19 3.41 12.74
N LEU A 261 7.48 2.10 12.79
CA LEU A 261 8.44 1.54 13.73
C LEU A 261 9.87 2.06 13.48
N SER A 262 10.23 2.35 12.23
CA SER A 262 11.55 2.91 11.89
C SER A 262 11.85 4.27 12.52
N THR A 263 10.83 4.99 13.01
CA THR A 263 11.00 6.27 13.73
C THR A 263 11.35 6.08 15.21
N LEU A 264 11.15 4.87 15.76
CA LEU A 264 11.40 4.55 17.16
C LEU A 264 12.85 4.10 17.36
N SER A 265 13.53 4.63 18.37
CA SER A 265 14.82 4.09 18.79
C SER A 265 14.64 2.76 19.53
N THR A 266 15.47 1.79 19.20
CA THR A 266 15.50 0.47 19.85
C THR A 266 15.75 0.57 21.36
N ASN A 267 15.05 -0.26 22.14
CA ASN A 267 15.15 -0.41 23.60
C ASN A 267 14.83 0.85 24.41
N ARG A 268 14.21 1.86 23.79
CA ARG A 268 13.72 3.07 24.49
C ARG A 268 12.21 2.99 24.69
N VAL A 269 11.76 3.40 25.87
CA VAL A 269 10.33 3.61 26.16
C VAL A 269 9.97 5.04 25.80
N TYR A 270 8.95 5.18 24.96
CA TYR A 270 8.37 6.45 24.56
C TYR A 270 7.00 6.60 25.19
N THR A 271 6.85 7.55 26.11
CA THR A 271 5.56 7.90 26.72
C THR A 271 5.16 9.28 26.22
N TYR A 272 4.18 9.34 25.32
CA TYR A 272 3.74 10.59 24.70
C TYR A 272 2.22 10.71 24.65
N SER A 273 1.76 11.96 24.66
CA SER A 273 0.39 12.35 24.35
C SER A 273 0.31 12.74 22.87
N TYR A 274 -0.42 11.97 22.07
CA TYR A 274 -0.63 12.23 20.66
C TYR A 274 -1.96 12.95 20.43
N PRO A 275 -1.99 14.06 19.66
CA PRO A 275 -3.24 14.73 19.35
C PRO A 275 -4.10 13.86 18.43
N LEU A 276 -5.38 13.75 18.77
CA LEU A 276 -6.40 13.07 17.97
C LEU A 276 -7.06 14.09 17.07
N ILE A 277 -7.01 13.80 15.78
CA ILE A 277 -7.56 14.66 14.74
C ILE A 277 -8.54 13.83 13.94
N ALA A 278 -9.75 14.34 13.78
CA ALA A 278 -10.76 13.74 12.90
C ALA A 278 -11.21 14.76 11.86
N LEU A 279 -11.40 14.26 10.64
CA LEU A 279 -11.97 14.99 9.53
C LEU A 279 -13.49 14.95 9.69
N GLN A 280 -14.15 16.11 9.76
CA GLN A 280 -15.61 16.22 9.71
C GLN A 280 -16.02 17.07 8.49
N PRO A 281 -17.27 16.97 8.00
CA PRO A 281 -17.76 17.84 6.92
C PRO A 281 -17.65 19.34 7.26
N SER A 282 -17.63 19.71 8.55
CA SER A 282 -17.43 21.08 9.03
C SER A 282 -15.96 21.52 9.08
N GLY A 283 -15.01 20.67 8.68
CA GLY A 283 -13.58 20.90 8.77
C GLY A 283 -12.86 20.00 9.78
N VAL A 284 -11.58 20.28 10.00
CA VAL A 284 -10.72 19.51 10.89
C VAL A 284 -10.93 19.95 12.33
N LYS A 285 -11.21 18.98 13.21
CA LYS A 285 -11.36 19.22 14.65
C LYS A 285 -10.36 18.37 15.43
N LYS A 286 -9.71 19.01 16.40
CA LYS A 286 -8.92 18.32 17.43
C LYS A 286 -9.91 17.66 18.40
N MET A 287 -9.93 16.34 18.42
CA MET A 287 -10.89 15.53 19.19
C MET A 287 -10.37 15.13 20.57
N GLY A 288 -9.14 15.48 20.92
CA GLY A 288 -8.51 15.22 22.21
C GLY A 288 -7.06 14.78 22.07
N GLU A 289 -6.52 14.10 23.08
CA GLU A 289 -5.17 13.53 23.07
C GLU A 289 -5.17 12.10 23.62
N ILE A 290 -4.40 11.19 23.01
CA ILE A 290 -4.20 9.82 23.50
C ILE A 290 -2.81 9.65 24.10
N GLN A 291 -2.73 9.06 25.29
CA GLN A 291 -1.51 8.76 26.00
C GLN A 291 -1.08 7.32 25.73
N LEU A 292 0.07 7.16 25.10
CA LEU A 292 0.62 5.86 24.72
C LEU A 292 2.03 5.68 25.27
N ALA A 293 2.34 4.46 25.70
CA ALA A 293 3.69 4.00 25.99
C ALA A 293 4.12 2.99 24.92
N LEU A 294 5.22 3.26 24.22
CA LEU A 294 5.73 2.43 23.13
C LEU A 294 7.16 2.01 23.41
N ARG A 295 7.45 0.72 23.25
CA ARG A 295 8.83 0.19 23.32
C ARG A 295 9.06 -0.78 22.18
N PHE A 296 10.05 -0.50 21.32
CA PHE A 296 10.52 -1.45 20.32
C PHE A 296 11.82 -2.09 20.79
N THR A 297 11.80 -3.39 21.06
CA THR A 297 12.94 -4.15 21.56
C THR A 297 13.47 -5.04 20.45
N SER A 298 14.75 -4.92 20.08
CA SER A 298 15.38 -5.82 19.11
C SER A 298 16.56 -6.56 19.78
N PRO A 299 16.57 -7.90 19.78
CA PRO A 299 17.64 -8.69 20.39
C PRO A 299 18.97 -8.61 19.62
N SER A 300 18.95 -8.31 18.32
CA SER A 300 20.17 -8.22 17.51
C SER A 300 20.13 -7.03 16.54
N TYR A 301 21.13 -6.16 16.65
CA TYR A 301 21.30 -5.05 15.72
C TYR A 301 21.67 -5.55 14.31
N THR A 302 22.35 -6.69 14.19
CA THR A 302 22.73 -7.25 12.88
C THR A 302 21.52 -7.78 12.11
N SER A 303 20.52 -8.36 12.79
CA SER A 303 19.28 -8.80 12.14
C SER A 303 18.44 -7.61 11.68
N LEU A 304 18.42 -6.53 12.45
CA LEU A 304 17.79 -5.27 12.07
C LEU A 304 18.43 -4.67 10.82
N LEU A 305 19.77 -4.59 10.76
CA LEU A 305 20.50 -4.12 9.58
C LEU A 305 20.30 -5.04 8.36
N ALA A 306 20.28 -6.36 8.57
CA ALA A 306 20.04 -7.31 7.49
C ALA A 306 18.62 -7.22 6.93
N ALA A 307 17.63 -6.86 7.74
CA ALA A 307 16.26 -6.68 7.28
C ALA A 307 16.12 -5.55 6.26
N TYR A 308 16.85 -4.46 6.49
CA TYR A 308 16.97 -3.35 5.56
C TYR A 308 17.50 -3.80 4.18
N ALA A 309 18.50 -4.70 4.15
CA ALA A 309 19.08 -5.27 2.92
C ALA A 309 18.15 -6.20 2.12
N ARG A 310 17.15 -6.80 2.76
CA ARG A 310 16.25 -7.77 2.14
C ARG A 310 15.18 -7.09 1.28
N PRO A 311 14.67 -7.75 0.22
CA PRO A 311 13.52 -7.22 -0.50
C PRO A 311 12.32 -7.04 0.44
N LEU A 312 11.61 -5.92 0.30
CA LEU A 312 10.43 -5.61 1.12
C LEU A 312 9.31 -6.61 0.89
N PHE A 313 9.05 -6.95 -0.37
CA PHE A 313 8.02 -7.90 -0.75
C PHE A 313 8.59 -9.29 -1.00
N PRO A 314 7.76 -10.33 -0.88
CA PRO A 314 8.07 -11.66 -1.41
C PRO A 314 8.45 -11.62 -2.89
N LYS A 315 9.33 -12.54 -3.30
CA LYS A 315 9.86 -12.61 -4.68
C LYS A 315 8.79 -12.60 -5.78
N MET A 316 7.61 -13.16 -5.49
CA MET A 316 6.53 -13.28 -6.47
C MET A 316 5.97 -11.92 -6.92
N HIS A 317 5.96 -10.91 -6.04
CA HIS A 317 5.56 -9.53 -6.37
C HIS A 317 6.46 -8.87 -7.43
N TYR A 318 7.72 -9.29 -7.53
CA TYR A 318 8.65 -8.71 -8.50
C TYR A 318 8.72 -9.50 -9.81
N ILE A 319 8.60 -10.83 -9.74
CA ILE A 319 8.65 -11.70 -10.93
C ILE A 319 7.34 -11.64 -11.72
N HIS A 320 6.21 -11.59 -11.02
CA HIS A 320 4.88 -11.50 -11.60
C HIS A 320 4.12 -10.33 -10.94
N PRO A 321 4.45 -9.08 -11.31
CA PRO A 321 3.81 -7.91 -10.72
C PRO A 321 2.33 -7.86 -11.06
N LEU A 322 1.51 -7.56 -10.05
CA LEU A 322 0.08 -7.32 -10.24
C LEU A 322 -0.14 -5.87 -10.65
N SER A 323 -1.11 -5.64 -11.54
CA SER A 323 -1.50 -4.27 -11.89
C SER A 323 -2.10 -3.53 -10.69
N VAL A 324 -2.01 -2.19 -10.69
CA VAL A 324 -2.57 -1.34 -9.63
C VAL A 324 -4.08 -1.59 -9.45
N TYR A 325 -4.81 -1.76 -10.55
CA TYR A 325 -6.25 -2.05 -10.53
C TYR A 325 -6.56 -3.42 -9.90
N GLN A 326 -5.79 -4.46 -10.25
CA GLN A 326 -5.95 -5.79 -9.65
C GLN A 326 -5.65 -5.76 -8.16
N LEU A 327 -4.57 -5.08 -7.74
CA LEU A 327 -4.22 -4.95 -6.32
C LEU A 327 -5.33 -4.26 -5.53
N ASP A 328 -5.90 -3.16 -6.05
CA ASP A 328 -6.98 -2.46 -5.34
C ASP A 328 -8.26 -3.31 -5.29
N SER A 329 -8.63 -3.98 -6.39
CA SER A 329 -9.77 -4.89 -6.40
C SER A 329 -9.60 -6.03 -5.38
N LEU A 330 -8.42 -6.65 -5.32
CA LEU A 330 -8.10 -7.70 -4.35
C LEU A 330 -8.10 -7.18 -2.91
N ARG A 331 -7.58 -5.97 -2.69
CA ARG A 331 -7.60 -5.30 -1.37
C ARG A 331 -9.03 -5.08 -0.89
N GLN A 332 -9.93 -4.61 -1.75
CA GLN A 332 -11.34 -4.44 -1.40
C GLN A 332 -12.02 -5.76 -1.04
N GLN A 333 -11.71 -6.85 -1.76
CA GLN A 333 -12.18 -8.20 -1.40
C GLN A 333 -11.66 -8.63 -0.02
N ALA A 334 -10.36 -8.42 0.26
CA ALA A 334 -9.74 -8.73 1.55
C ALA A 334 -10.40 -7.95 2.71
N ILE A 335 -10.63 -6.64 2.54
CA ILE A 335 -11.33 -5.79 3.52
C ILE A 335 -12.75 -6.31 3.76
N GLY A 336 -13.50 -6.64 2.71
CA GLY A 336 -14.86 -7.17 2.82
C GLY A 336 -14.92 -8.45 3.66
N ILE A 337 -13.96 -9.37 3.45
CA ILE A 337 -13.82 -10.60 4.23
C ILE A 337 -13.51 -10.28 5.70
N LEU A 338 -12.56 -9.40 5.97
CA LEU A 338 -12.17 -9.01 7.33
C LEU A 338 -13.32 -8.35 8.10
N CYS A 339 -14.03 -7.44 7.45
CA CYS A 339 -15.23 -6.79 7.98
C CYS A 339 -16.30 -7.79 8.40
N SER A 340 -16.55 -8.83 7.59
CA SER A 340 -17.52 -9.89 7.92
C SER A 340 -17.06 -10.79 9.08
N ARG A 341 -15.77 -11.12 9.14
CA ARG A 341 -15.22 -11.98 10.21
C ARG A 341 -15.14 -11.25 11.54
N LEU A 342 -14.68 -10.00 11.55
CA LEU A 342 -14.52 -9.20 12.76
C LEU A 342 -15.86 -8.71 13.34
N SER A 343 -16.88 -8.51 12.50
CA SER A 343 -18.23 -8.16 12.97
C SER A 343 -18.91 -9.32 13.69
N SER A 344 -18.51 -10.56 13.38
CA SER A 344 -19.02 -11.78 14.01
C SER A 344 -18.24 -12.18 15.28
N ALA A 345 -17.18 -11.43 15.62
CA ALA A 345 -16.35 -11.73 16.79
C ALA A 345 -16.94 -11.16 18.09
N GLU A 346 -16.46 -11.62 19.24
CA GLU A 346 -16.89 -11.13 20.55
C GLU A 346 -15.74 -10.43 21.29
N PRO A 347 -15.85 -9.14 21.65
CA PRO A 347 -16.90 -8.19 21.24
C PRO A 347 -16.82 -7.82 19.74
N PRO A 348 -17.92 -7.43 19.08
CA PRO A 348 -17.96 -7.25 17.62
C PRO A 348 -17.24 -5.99 17.16
N LEU A 349 -16.30 -6.14 16.23
CA LEU A 349 -15.66 -5.03 15.51
C LEU A 349 -16.40 -4.82 14.19
N ARG A 350 -17.26 -3.80 14.16
CA ARG A 350 -18.15 -3.54 13.01
C ARG A 350 -17.39 -3.10 11.75
N THR A 351 -18.11 -3.07 10.65
CA THR A 351 -17.57 -2.79 9.32
C THR A 351 -16.98 -1.38 9.20
N GLU A 352 -17.55 -0.40 9.90
CA GLU A 352 -17.08 0.99 9.92
C GLU A 352 -15.76 1.13 10.65
N VAL A 353 -15.61 0.46 11.80
CA VAL A 353 -14.37 0.44 12.61
C VAL A 353 -13.27 -0.24 11.81
N THR A 354 -13.55 -1.42 11.27
CA THR A 354 -12.59 -2.20 10.47
C THR A 354 -12.19 -1.45 9.19
N GLY A 355 -13.16 -0.89 8.46
CA GLY A 355 -12.91 -0.12 7.25
C GLY A 355 -12.12 1.16 7.50
N PHE A 356 -12.37 1.87 8.61
CA PHE A 356 -11.59 3.04 9.02
C PHE A 356 -10.17 2.67 9.43
N MET A 357 -9.97 1.55 10.14
CA MET A 357 -8.63 1.06 10.49
C MET A 357 -7.81 0.65 9.26
N LEU A 358 -8.43 0.00 8.26
CA LEU A 358 -7.78 -0.47 7.03
C LEU A 358 -7.64 0.60 5.92
N ASP A 359 -8.17 1.81 6.14
CA ASP A 359 -8.26 2.86 5.12
C ASP A 359 -8.92 2.38 3.82
N ALA A 360 -10.11 1.76 3.95
CA ALA A 360 -10.88 1.25 2.82
C ALA A 360 -11.14 2.31 1.73
N GLY A 361 -11.26 3.59 2.14
CA GLY A 361 -11.43 4.73 1.24
C GLY A 361 -10.13 5.46 0.83
N TYR A 362 -8.93 4.97 1.18
CA TYR A 362 -7.67 5.69 0.91
C TYR A 362 -7.49 6.10 -0.55
N GLN A 363 -7.85 5.19 -1.46
CA GLN A 363 -7.67 5.30 -2.91
C GLN A 363 -8.78 6.13 -3.59
N LEU A 364 -9.78 6.59 -2.83
CA LEU A 364 -10.74 7.56 -3.36
C LEU A 364 -9.99 8.86 -3.67
N TRP A 365 -10.16 9.33 -4.90
CA TRP A 365 -9.62 10.60 -5.33
C TRP A 365 -10.15 11.71 -4.43
N SER A 366 -9.25 12.58 -3.96
CA SER A 366 -9.63 13.79 -3.24
C SER A 366 -8.77 14.97 -3.68
N PRO A 367 -9.38 16.14 -3.92
CA PRO A 367 -8.65 17.33 -4.37
C PRO A 367 -7.63 17.82 -3.34
N ARG A 368 -7.93 17.68 -2.04
CA ARG A 368 -7.03 18.00 -0.92
C ARG A 368 -5.74 17.18 -0.99
N LYS A 369 -5.82 15.85 -1.11
CA LYS A 369 -4.64 14.98 -1.23
C LYS A 369 -3.83 15.29 -2.47
N ALA A 370 -4.49 15.58 -3.59
CA ALA A 370 -3.82 16.00 -4.82
C ALA A 370 -3.02 17.29 -4.62
N LYS A 371 -3.63 18.32 -4.01
CA LYS A 371 -2.97 19.60 -3.70
C LYS A 371 -1.79 19.40 -2.73
N ALA A 372 -1.98 18.62 -1.67
CA ALA A 372 -0.91 18.33 -0.72
C ALA A 372 0.27 17.58 -1.34
N ASN A 373 0.01 16.66 -2.26
CA ASN A 373 1.08 16.00 -3.01
C ASN A 373 1.78 16.97 -3.99
N THR A 374 1.07 17.93 -4.59
CA THR A 374 1.71 18.96 -5.44
C THR A 374 2.57 19.93 -4.65
N GLU A 375 2.18 20.34 -3.44
CA GLU A 375 3.01 21.19 -2.59
C GLU A 375 4.27 20.44 -2.11
N ARG A 376 4.13 19.16 -1.77
CA ARG A 376 5.29 18.30 -1.47
C ARG A 376 6.27 18.19 -2.64
N LEU A 377 5.76 18.12 -3.87
CA LEU A 377 6.59 18.13 -5.07
C LEU A 377 7.29 19.49 -5.25
N MET A 378 6.57 20.59 -5.05
CA MET A 378 7.14 21.94 -5.13
C MET A 378 8.24 22.16 -4.08
N ASP A 379 8.04 21.69 -2.85
CA ASP A 379 9.04 21.73 -1.78
C ASP A 379 10.31 20.95 -2.16
N ALA A 380 10.17 19.80 -2.83
CA ALA A 380 11.31 19.04 -3.33
C ALA A 380 12.07 19.79 -4.44
N VAL A 381 11.33 20.44 -5.35
CA VAL A 381 11.90 21.28 -6.41
C VAL A 381 12.55 22.56 -5.85
N HIS A 382 12.06 23.07 -4.72
CA HIS A 382 12.58 24.27 -4.06
C HIS A 382 14.07 24.14 -3.68
N VAL A 383 14.55 22.93 -3.37
CA VAL A 383 15.97 22.69 -3.09
C VAL A 383 16.84 23.01 -4.32
N ILE A 384 16.35 22.69 -5.52
CA ILE A 384 17.05 22.97 -6.79
C ILE A 384 16.99 24.46 -7.10
N THR A 385 15.85 25.11 -6.86
CA THR A 385 15.72 26.56 -7.12
C THR A 385 16.58 27.38 -6.16
N GLU A 386 16.73 27.01 -4.90
CA GLU A 386 17.64 27.66 -3.96
C GLU A 386 19.12 27.45 -4.33
N ALA A 387 19.49 26.25 -4.79
CA ALA A 387 20.84 26.00 -5.32
C ALA A 387 21.12 26.88 -6.55
N TRP A 388 20.13 27.06 -7.42
CA TRP A 388 20.22 27.94 -8.59
C TRP A 388 20.36 29.42 -8.19
N LYS A 389 19.57 29.90 -7.22
CA LYS A 389 19.68 31.26 -6.68
C LYS A 389 21.04 31.51 -6.03
N TRP A 390 21.59 30.53 -5.31
CA TRP A 390 22.93 30.59 -4.76
C TRP A 390 23.99 30.70 -5.87
N PHE A 391 23.86 29.92 -6.92
CA PHE A 391 24.72 30.00 -8.10
C PHE A 391 24.61 31.37 -8.81
N ASP A 392 23.41 31.92 -8.96
CA ASP A 392 23.19 33.28 -9.49
C ASP A 392 23.82 34.35 -8.60
N THR A 393 23.86 34.14 -7.28
CA THR A 393 24.51 35.05 -6.32
C THR A 393 26.03 35.04 -6.50
N ILE A 394 26.61 33.87 -6.79
CA ILE A 394 28.03 33.73 -7.17
C ILE A 394 28.29 34.48 -8.48
N LYS A 395 27.44 34.29 -9.49
CA LYS A 395 27.57 34.96 -10.80
C LYS A 395 27.53 36.49 -10.69
N LYS A 396 26.77 37.04 -9.73
CA LYS A 396 26.64 38.49 -9.50
C LYS A 396 27.80 39.13 -8.75
N TRP A 397 28.79 38.36 -8.30
CA TRP A 397 29.96 38.90 -7.58
C TRP A 397 29.67 39.65 -6.27
N ASN A 398 28.59 39.27 -5.58
CA ASN A 398 28.20 39.90 -4.31
C ASN A 398 29.25 39.70 -3.19
N ASN A 399 30.00 38.60 -3.20
CA ASN A 399 31.11 38.36 -2.27
C ASN A 399 32.38 37.92 -3.04
N PRO A 400 33.33 38.84 -3.26
CA PRO A 400 34.48 38.57 -4.14
C PRO A 400 35.40 37.48 -3.58
N ALA A 401 35.58 37.39 -2.26
CA ALA A 401 36.45 36.39 -1.64
C ALA A 401 35.88 34.96 -1.77
N ALA A 402 34.57 34.80 -1.56
CA ALA A 402 33.90 33.51 -1.71
C ALA A 402 33.90 33.03 -3.18
N ASN A 403 33.78 33.95 -4.14
CA ASN A 403 33.77 33.60 -5.56
C ASN A 403 35.14 33.19 -6.08
N VAL A 404 36.21 33.85 -5.64
CA VAL A 404 37.58 33.43 -5.95
C VAL A 404 37.83 32.02 -5.42
N LEU A 405 37.35 31.70 -4.21
CA LEU A 405 37.44 30.34 -3.65
C LEU A 405 36.68 29.31 -4.51
N VAL A 406 35.46 29.63 -4.96
CA VAL A 406 34.66 28.76 -5.83
C VAL A 406 35.36 28.52 -7.18
N ILE A 407 35.97 29.56 -7.77
CA ILE A 407 36.73 29.44 -9.02
C ILE A 407 37.97 28.58 -8.84
N VAL A 408 38.71 28.74 -7.74
CA VAL A 408 39.87 27.89 -7.42
C VAL A 408 39.43 26.43 -7.25
N LEU A 409 38.33 26.19 -6.55
CA LEU A 409 37.77 24.84 -6.35
C LEU A 409 37.29 24.23 -7.68
N TYR A 410 36.69 25.04 -8.56
CA TYR A 410 36.32 24.63 -9.92
C TYR A 410 37.53 24.26 -10.77
N LEU A 411 38.60 25.05 -10.73
CA LEU A 411 39.83 24.75 -11.47
C LEU A 411 40.48 23.44 -10.97
N VAL A 412 40.53 23.22 -9.66
CA VAL A 412 41.03 21.95 -9.08
C VAL A 412 40.21 20.75 -9.56
N VAL A 413 38.88 20.89 -9.64
CA VAL A 413 37.96 19.87 -10.15
C VAL A 413 38.20 19.56 -11.64
N VAL A 414 38.45 20.58 -12.47
CA VAL A 414 38.70 20.44 -13.91
C VAL A 414 40.06 19.80 -14.20
N PHE A 415 41.11 20.22 -13.49
CA PHE A 415 42.47 19.72 -13.71
C PHE A 415 42.74 18.35 -13.06
N TYR A 416 41.95 17.96 -12.06
CA TYR A 416 42.07 16.67 -11.38
C TYR A 416 40.71 15.94 -11.30
N PRO A 417 40.22 15.39 -12.43
CA PRO A 417 38.93 14.70 -12.49
C PRO A 417 38.83 13.48 -11.56
N SER A 418 39.97 12.89 -11.18
CA SER A 418 40.05 11.80 -10.19
C SER A 418 39.72 12.24 -8.76
N LEU A 419 39.86 13.52 -8.42
CA LEU A 419 39.59 14.09 -7.09
C LEU A 419 38.13 14.58 -6.93
N VAL A 420 37.34 14.62 -7.99
CA VAL A 420 35.96 15.12 -7.98
C VAL A 420 35.02 14.23 -7.18
N LEU A 421 35.10 12.92 -7.37
CA LEU A 421 34.24 11.98 -6.65
C LEU A 421 34.57 11.93 -5.14
N PRO A 422 35.84 11.87 -4.68
CA PRO A 422 36.18 11.94 -3.26
C PRO A 422 35.74 13.24 -2.56
N THR A 423 35.90 14.39 -3.22
CA THR A 423 35.53 15.69 -2.64
C THR A 423 34.01 15.85 -2.46
N LEU A 424 33.22 15.38 -3.43
CA LEU A 424 31.76 15.33 -3.32
C LEU A 424 31.30 14.44 -2.14
N LEU A 425 31.91 13.27 -1.96
CA LEU A 425 31.55 12.35 -0.87
C LEU A 425 31.86 12.94 0.52
N ILE A 426 33.00 13.62 0.69
CA ILE A 426 33.35 14.30 1.94
C ILE A 426 32.36 15.45 2.22
N TYR A 427 31.98 16.20 1.19
CA TYR A 427 30.99 17.27 1.32
C TYR A 427 29.63 16.74 1.79
N CYS A 428 29.14 15.64 1.20
CA CYS A 428 27.92 14.96 1.65
C CYS A 428 28.00 14.48 3.11
N PHE A 429 29.14 13.93 3.53
CA PHE A 429 29.35 13.46 4.91
C PHE A 429 29.31 14.61 5.93
N LEU A 430 29.97 15.73 5.63
CA LEU A 430 29.99 16.91 6.49
C LEU A 430 28.60 17.54 6.64
N ILE A 431 27.83 17.62 5.54
CA ILE A 431 26.43 18.06 5.57
C ILE A 431 25.61 17.10 6.45
N GLY A 432 25.79 15.78 6.28
CA GLY A 432 25.10 14.77 7.08
C GLY A 432 25.33 14.91 8.59
N ILE A 433 26.58 15.11 9.01
CA ILE A 433 26.92 15.35 10.43
C ILE A 433 26.26 16.63 10.95
N TRP A 434 26.29 17.70 10.14
CA TRP A 434 25.70 18.97 10.54
C TRP A 434 24.18 18.87 10.68
N GLN A 435 23.51 18.17 9.76
CA GLN A 435 22.06 17.94 9.81
C GLN A 435 21.65 16.96 10.92
N TYR A 436 22.48 15.97 11.27
CA TYR A 436 22.22 15.05 12.38
C TYR A 436 21.97 15.78 13.70
N ARG A 437 22.63 16.92 13.92
CA ARG A 437 22.41 17.76 15.12
C ARG A 437 21.01 18.36 15.17
N LYS A 438 20.38 18.59 14.01
CA LYS A 438 19.03 19.15 13.86
C LYS A 438 17.93 18.08 13.75
N ARG A 439 18.26 16.80 13.95
CA ARG A 439 17.30 15.71 13.77
C ARG A 439 16.12 15.82 14.77
N PRO A 440 14.87 15.59 14.32
CA PRO A 440 13.74 15.46 15.23
C PRO A 440 13.95 14.24 16.13
N ARG A 441 13.68 14.38 17.43
CA ARG A 441 13.83 13.30 18.43
C ARG A 441 12.49 12.71 18.86
N ASP A 442 11.40 13.38 18.50
CA ASP A 442 10.05 12.99 18.85
C ASP A 442 9.44 12.16 17.72
N PRO A 443 8.62 11.15 18.05
CA PRO A 443 7.94 10.30 17.07
C PRO A 443 6.98 11.14 16.23
N THR A 444 6.79 10.69 14.98
CA THR A 444 5.94 11.37 14.00
C THR A 444 4.49 11.46 14.51
N HIS A 445 3.91 12.65 14.43
CA HIS A 445 2.49 12.88 14.64
C HIS A 445 1.85 13.34 13.33
N VAL A 446 0.53 13.23 13.26
CA VAL A 446 -0.25 13.69 12.12
C VAL A 446 -0.17 15.21 12.04
N ASP A 447 0.22 15.73 10.88
CA ASP A 447 0.48 17.17 10.69
C ASP A 447 -0.62 17.80 9.81
N ILE A 448 -1.39 18.67 10.44
CA ILE A 448 -2.58 19.32 9.84
C ILE A 448 -2.16 20.21 8.67
N LYS A 449 -1.03 20.93 8.81
CA LYS A 449 -0.53 21.84 7.77
C LYS A 449 -0.05 21.10 6.55
N LEU A 450 0.68 20.00 6.76
CA LEU A 450 1.17 19.15 5.67
C LEU A 450 0.04 18.49 4.87
N SER A 451 -1.09 18.20 5.53
CA SER A 451 -2.28 17.63 4.89
C SER A 451 -3.24 18.68 4.29
N LEU A 452 -2.86 19.97 4.35
CA LEU A 452 -3.63 21.16 3.93
C LEU A 452 -5.04 21.28 4.50
N ALA A 453 -5.32 20.54 5.57
CA ALA A 453 -6.63 20.46 6.20
C ALA A 453 -7.16 21.82 6.71
N ASP A 454 -6.27 22.77 7.00
CA ASP A 454 -6.64 24.12 7.47
C ASP A 454 -7.03 25.08 6.32
N SER A 455 -6.68 24.75 5.08
CA SER A 455 -6.82 25.67 3.92
C SER A 455 -7.94 25.27 2.95
N THR A 456 -8.64 24.18 3.23
CA THR A 456 -9.64 23.57 2.37
C THR A 456 -11.03 24.14 2.58
N ASN A 457 -11.74 24.38 1.48
CA ASN A 457 -13.08 24.98 1.50
C ASN A 457 -14.17 23.94 1.84
N ALA A 458 -15.33 24.40 2.33
CA ALA A 458 -16.46 23.53 2.69
C ALA A 458 -16.93 22.61 1.54
N ASP A 459 -16.90 23.11 0.31
CA ASP A 459 -17.25 22.32 -0.89
C ASP A 459 -16.28 21.17 -1.16
N GLU A 460 -15.01 21.32 -0.79
CA GLU A 460 -13.99 20.27 -0.96
C GLU A 460 -14.18 19.15 0.07
N TRP A 461 -14.67 19.48 1.27
CA TRP A 461 -15.08 18.50 2.27
C TRP A 461 -16.31 17.70 1.80
N ASP A 462 -17.33 18.35 1.24
CA ASP A 462 -18.51 17.66 0.67
C ASP A 462 -18.15 16.76 -0.53
N GLU A 463 -17.03 17.00 -1.21
CA GLU A 463 -16.52 16.12 -2.27
C GLU A 463 -15.74 14.92 -1.72
N GLU A 464 -14.94 15.08 -0.67
CA GLU A 464 -14.17 13.99 -0.04
C GLU A 464 -15.07 12.99 0.71
N PHE A 465 -16.20 13.45 1.25
CA PHE A 465 -17.18 12.59 1.93
C PHE A 465 -18.29 12.05 1.02
N ASP A 466 -18.27 12.36 -0.28
CA ASP A 466 -19.25 11.84 -1.23
C ASP A 466 -19.01 10.35 -1.51
N THR A 467 -20.08 9.60 -1.75
CA THR A 467 -19.98 8.18 -2.10
C THR A 467 -19.49 8.01 -3.53
N PHE A 468 -18.97 6.83 -3.86
CA PHE A 468 -18.73 6.43 -5.25
C PHE A 468 -19.70 5.31 -5.65
N PRO A 469 -20.57 5.50 -6.65
CA PRO A 469 -20.78 6.69 -7.49
C PRO A 469 -21.33 7.90 -6.71
N SER A 470 -21.06 9.11 -7.22
CA SER A 470 -21.44 10.38 -6.56
C SER A 470 -22.94 10.45 -6.30
N SER A 471 -23.30 10.84 -5.09
CA SER A 471 -24.69 11.07 -4.70
C SER A 471 -25.28 12.34 -5.32
N LYS A 472 -24.43 13.23 -5.85
CA LYS A 472 -24.81 14.54 -6.40
C LYS A 472 -25.06 14.43 -7.92
N GLN A 473 -26.09 15.12 -8.41
CA GLN A 473 -26.45 15.15 -9.84
C GLN A 473 -26.48 16.60 -10.38
N GLY A 474 -26.38 16.75 -11.70
CA GLY A 474 -26.56 18.05 -12.39
C GLY A 474 -25.35 18.99 -12.33
N GLU A 475 -25.59 20.26 -12.03
CA GLU A 475 -24.61 21.35 -12.11
C GLU A 475 -23.42 21.20 -11.14
N VAL A 476 -23.65 20.61 -9.96
CA VAL A 476 -22.59 20.37 -8.97
C VAL A 476 -21.54 19.39 -9.52
N LEU A 477 -21.98 18.34 -10.22
CA LEU A 477 -21.08 17.36 -10.83
C LEU A 477 -20.29 17.98 -12.00
N ARG A 478 -20.93 18.86 -12.78
CA ARG A 478 -20.26 19.61 -13.86
C ARG A 478 -19.19 20.55 -13.30
N MET A 479 -19.50 21.29 -12.25
CA MET A 479 -18.54 22.18 -11.57
C MET A 479 -17.35 21.40 -10.99
N ARG A 480 -17.60 20.26 -10.33
CA ARG A 480 -16.53 19.36 -9.83
C ARG A 480 -15.66 18.81 -10.96
N TYR A 481 -16.27 18.39 -12.07
CA TYR A 481 -15.54 17.92 -13.26
C TYR A 481 -14.68 19.02 -13.91
N ASP A 482 -15.21 20.24 -14.06
CA ASP A 482 -14.46 21.36 -14.65
C ASP A 482 -13.29 21.78 -13.74
N ARG A 483 -13.48 21.75 -12.41
CA ARG A 483 -12.42 21.95 -11.42
C ARG A 483 -11.34 20.86 -11.51
N LEU A 484 -11.76 19.58 -11.59
CA LEU A 484 -10.86 18.45 -11.80
C LEU A 484 -10.05 18.63 -13.09
N ARG A 485 -10.68 19.04 -14.19
CA ARG A 485 -10.02 19.27 -15.48
C ARG A 485 -9.00 20.42 -15.40
N SER A 486 -9.29 21.47 -14.65
CA SER A 486 -8.36 22.58 -14.40
C SER A 486 -7.16 22.14 -13.54
N MET A 487 -7.40 21.35 -12.49
CA MET A 487 -6.34 20.78 -11.65
C MET A 487 -5.48 19.78 -12.42
N ALA A 488 -6.11 18.88 -13.18
CA ALA A 488 -5.43 17.95 -14.08
C ALA A 488 -4.60 18.70 -15.13
N GLY A 489 -5.08 19.82 -15.65
CA GLY A 489 -4.31 20.70 -16.53
C GLY A 489 -3.04 21.24 -15.87
N LYS A 490 -3.10 21.66 -14.60
CA LYS A 490 -1.92 22.12 -13.83
C LYS A 490 -0.94 20.97 -13.52
N VAL A 491 -1.46 19.78 -13.27
CA VAL A 491 -0.66 18.58 -12.97
C VAL A 491 -0.03 17.98 -14.24
N MET A 492 -0.73 17.93 -15.37
CA MET A 492 -0.20 17.49 -16.67
C MET A 492 0.90 18.42 -17.20
N VAL A 493 0.80 19.72 -16.92
CA VAL A 493 1.87 20.68 -17.26
C VAL A 493 3.13 20.42 -16.42
N MET A 494 3.02 19.74 -15.27
CA MET A 494 4.15 19.39 -14.41
C MET A 494 4.67 17.96 -14.57
N VAL A 495 3.90 17.03 -15.16
CA VAL A 495 4.34 15.64 -15.31
C VAL A 495 3.98 15.09 -16.68
N GLY A 496 5.01 14.93 -17.49
CA GLY A 496 5.00 13.97 -18.59
C GLY A 496 6.33 13.27 -18.64
N ASP A 497 7.34 13.92 -19.23
CA ASP A 497 8.61 13.27 -19.51
C ASP A 497 9.85 13.94 -18.89
N LEU A 498 9.70 15.11 -18.27
CA LEU A 498 10.83 15.88 -17.71
C LEU A 498 11.14 15.59 -16.24
N ALA A 499 10.14 15.28 -15.40
CA ALA A 499 10.36 14.96 -13.98
C ALA A 499 10.93 13.55 -13.79
N THR A 500 10.48 12.59 -14.60
CA THR A 500 10.81 11.15 -14.52
C THR A 500 12.28 10.85 -14.84
N GLN A 501 12.93 11.67 -15.67
CA GLN A 501 14.36 11.58 -15.95
C GLN A 501 15.21 12.33 -14.90
N GLY A 502 14.68 13.41 -14.30
CA GLY A 502 15.36 14.20 -13.26
C GLY A 502 15.37 13.54 -11.88
N GLU A 503 14.29 12.85 -11.51
CA GLU A 503 14.16 12.14 -10.21
C GLU A 503 15.03 10.87 -10.13
N ARG A 504 15.27 10.19 -11.26
CA ARG A 504 16.13 9.00 -11.31
C ARG A 504 17.62 9.31 -11.07
N LEU A 505 18.06 10.52 -11.39
CA LEU A 505 19.44 10.98 -11.18
C LEU A 505 19.66 11.52 -9.76
N THR A 506 18.64 12.09 -9.13
CA THR A 506 18.73 12.69 -7.78
C THR A 506 18.51 11.68 -6.66
N ALA A 507 17.73 10.61 -6.89
CA ALA A 507 17.46 9.54 -5.92
C ALA A 507 18.70 8.67 -5.56
N LEU A 508 19.75 8.64 -6.39
CA LEU A 508 20.98 7.93 -6.04
C LEU A 508 21.75 8.61 -4.89
N TRP A 509 21.62 9.94 -4.77
CA TRP A 509 22.38 10.77 -3.82
C TRP A 509 21.60 11.23 -2.59
N SER A 510 20.28 11.16 -2.62
CA SER A 510 19.43 11.72 -1.56
C SER A 510 19.39 10.90 -0.28
N TRP A 511 20.09 9.75 -0.21
CA TRP A 511 20.01 8.78 0.89
C TRP A 511 18.61 8.34 1.22
N GLN A 512 17.67 8.59 0.31
CA GLN A 512 16.32 8.15 0.48
C GLN A 512 16.21 6.63 0.46
N ASP A 513 17.29 5.93 0.05
CA ASP A 513 17.63 4.53 0.27
C ASP A 513 18.88 4.33 1.13
N PRO A 514 18.77 4.13 2.43
CA PRO A 514 19.89 3.70 3.23
C PRO A 514 20.52 2.35 2.88
N VAL A 515 20.01 1.52 1.96
CA VAL A 515 20.73 0.37 1.42
C VAL A 515 21.17 0.78 0.01
N ALA A 516 20.44 1.58 -0.77
CA ALA A 516 20.76 1.89 -2.18
C ALA A 516 21.78 2.89 -2.25
N SER A 517 21.56 3.99 -1.57
CA SER A 517 22.58 4.92 -1.27
C SER A 517 23.70 4.21 -0.48
N ALA A 518 23.48 3.26 0.44
CA ALA A 518 24.62 2.59 1.13
C ALA A 518 25.39 1.52 0.35
N ILE A 519 24.80 0.79 -0.59
CA ILE A 519 25.45 -0.20 -1.46
C ILE A 519 25.93 0.46 -2.73
N PHE A 520 25.26 1.51 -3.22
CA PHE A 520 25.85 2.49 -4.12
C PHE A 520 27.09 3.10 -3.47
N LEU A 521 27.03 3.54 -2.20
CA LEU A 521 28.18 4.10 -1.49
C LEU A 521 29.24 3.04 -1.15
N ALA A 522 28.88 1.81 -0.80
CA ALA A 522 29.84 0.72 -0.60
C ALA A 522 30.48 0.26 -1.92
N LEU A 523 29.73 0.26 -3.03
CA LEU A 523 30.27 0.07 -4.39
C LEU A 523 31.12 1.26 -4.82
N CYS A 524 30.78 2.49 -4.44
CA CYS A 524 31.58 3.69 -4.68
C CYS A 524 32.88 3.66 -3.87
N VAL A 525 32.88 3.14 -2.63
CA VAL A 525 34.08 2.97 -1.80
C VAL A 525 34.94 1.81 -2.29
N MET A 526 34.35 0.66 -2.65
CA MET A 526 35.06 -0.46 -3.28
C MET A 526 35.64 -0.07 -4.64
N ALA A 527 34.88 0.66 -5.46
CA ALA A 527 35.36 1.25 -6.71
C ALA A 527 36.48 2.25 -6.45
N ALA A 528 36.33 3.18 -5.50
CA ALA A 528 37.37 4.15 -5.15
C ALA A 528 38.69 3.48 -4.72
N VAL A 529 38.65 2.39 -3.95
CA VAL A 529 39.86 1.62 -3.59
C VAL A 529 40.48 0.95 -4.82
N VAL A 530 39.67 0.41 -5.73
CA VAL A 530 40.11 -0.22 -6.99
C VAL A 530 40.66 0.80 -8.01
N PHE A 531 40.15 2.04 -8.02
CA PHE A 531 40.63 3.16 -8.83
C PHE A 531 41.88 3.84 -8.24
N CYS A 532 41.92 4.05 -6.92
CA CYS A 532 43.06 4.66 -6.22
C CYS A 532 44.29 3.75 -6.15
N SER A 533 44.10 2.44 -6.15
CA SER A 533 45.22 1.46 -6.19
C SER A 533 45.86 1.34 -7.58
N GLY A 534 45.37 2.07 -8.59
CA GLY A 534 45.90 2.06 -9.96
C GLY A 534 45.65 0.76 -10.72
N LEU A 535 44.92 -0.20 -10.14
CA LEU A 535 44.67 -1.52 -10.70
C LEU A 535 43.65 -1.50 -11.85
N VAL A 536 42.75 -0.51 -11.92
CA VAL A 536 41.69 -0.46 -12.93
C VAL A 536 41.59 0.96 -13.53
N PRO A 537 41.85 1.16 -14.84
CA PRO A 537 41.64 2.43 -15.52
C PRO A 537 40.13 2.78 -15.61
N PRO A 538 39.74 4.08 -15.61
CA PRO A 538 38.33 4.50 -15.70
C PRO A 538 37.61 3.97 -16.97
N ARG A 539 38.36 3.58 -18.01
CA ARG A 539 37.85 2.91 -19.22
C ARG A 539 37.25 1.53 -18.93
N CYS A 540 37.81 0.77 -17.99
CA CYS A 540 37.29 -0.55 -17.61
C CYS A 540 35.94 -0.45 -16.88
N ILE A 541 35.67 0.64 -16.15
CA ILE A 541 34.34 0.92 -15.57
C ILE A 541 33.32 1.07 -16.68
N LEU A 542 33.65 1.87 -17.69
CA LEU A 542 32.75 2.19 -18.78
C LEU A 542 32.37 0.93 -19.57
N VAL A 543 33.31 0.00 -19.72
CA VAL A 543 33.08 -1.34 -20.29
C VAL A 543 32.21 -2.22 -19.38
N MET A 544 32.47 -2.25 -18.07
CA MET A 544 31.68 -3.04 -17.11
C MET A 544 30.23 -2.52 -16.96
N VAL A 545 30.05 -1.20 -16.91
CA VAL A 545 28.74 -0.53 -16.93
C VAL A 545 28.04 -0.77 -18.26
N GLY A 546 28.76 -0.68 -19.37
CA GLY A 546 28.27 -1.04 -20.70
C GLY A 546 27.76 -2.48 -20.74
N MET A 547 28.52 -3.46 -20.24
CA MET A 547 28.11 -4.86 -20.18
C MET A 547 26.94 -5.13 -19.21
N PHE A 548 26.84 -4.39 -18.11
CA PHE A 548 25.73 -4.50 -17.14
C PHE A 548 24.42 -3.93 -17.69
N VAL A 549 24.48 -2.78 -18.38
CA VAL A 549 23.32 -2.14 -19.00
C VAL A 549 22.88 -2.90 -20.26
N MET A 550 23.82 -3.39 -21.06
CA MET A 550 23.56 -4.23 -22.24
C MET A 550 23.35 -5.73 -21.88
N ARG A 551 23.16 -6.05 -20.60
CA ARG A 551 23.02 -7.44 -20.15
C ARG A 551 21.77 -8.07 -20.78
N PRO A 552 21.87 -9.31 -21.31
CA PRO A 552 20.71 -10.00 -21.85
C PRO A 552 19.63 -10.19 -20.78
N PRO A 553 18.35 -10.02 -21.12
CA PRO A 553 17.24 -10.15 -20.18
C PRO A 553 17.13 -11.55 -19.53
N SER A 554 17.76 -12.58 -20.11
CA SER A 554 17.88 -13.92 -19.54
C SER A 554 18.67 -13.99 -18.22
N PHE A 555 19.49 -12.98 -17.93
CA PHE A 555 20.26 -12.89 -16.69
C PHE A 555 19.71 -11.85 -15.69
N GLY A 556 18.52 -11.29 -15.97
CA GLY A 556 17.88 -10.29 -15.11
C GLY A 556 17.43 -10.88 -13.78
N ILE A 557 18.06 -10.47 -12.68
CA ILE A 557 17.54 -10.72 -11.34
C ILE A 557 16.32 -9.80 -11.20
N GLY A 558 15.12 -10.36 -11.34
CA GLY A 558 13.86 -9.64 -11.14
C GLY A 558 13.57 -9.33 -9.68
N ILE A 559 14.58 -9.00 -8.86
CA ILE A 559 14.44 -8.66 -7.43
C ILE A 559 15.27 -7.39 -7.22
N PRO A 560 14.73 -6.37 -6.53
CA PRO A 560 15.47 -5.15 -6.24
C PRO A 560 16.77 -5.50 -5.55
N CYS A 561 17.86 -4.92 -6.06
CA CYS A 561 19.16 -5.13 -5.48
C CYS A 561 19.12 -4.63 -4.04
N ALA A 562 19.96 -5.22 -3.18
CA ALA A 562 20.09 -4.78 -1.80
C ALA A 562 20.13 -3.25 -1.73
N PRO A 563 20.84 -2.52 -2.63
CA PRO A 563 20.64 -1.12 -2.81
C PRO A 563 19.19 -0.69 -2.71
N GLN A 564 18.38 -0.87 -3.75
CA GLN A 564 17.03 -0.33 -3.90
C GLN A 564 16.03 -0.65 -2.76
N ASN A 565 16.43 -1.47 -1.78
CA ASN A 565 15.59 -1.94 -0.70
C ASN A 565 15.49 -1.06 0.55
N VAL A 566 16.46 -0.23 0.95
CA VAL A 566 16.14 0.78 2.01
C VAL A 566 15.45 2.01 1.38
N PHE A 567 15.25 2.15 0.05
CA PHE A 567 14.82 3.43 -0.60
C PHE A 567 13.38 3.48 -0.36
N GLY A 568 12.79 2.36 -0.77
CA GLY A 568 11.45 2.02 -0.40
C GLY A 568 11.24 2.03 1.10
N ARG A 569 12.27 1.86 1.96
CA ARG A 569 12.10 1.82 3.42
C ARG A 569 12.37 3.12 4.18
N LEU A 570 12.80 4.21 3.53
CA LEU A 570 12.82 5.46 4.26
C LEU A 570 11.41 5.94 4.58
N PRO A 571 11.24 6.61 5.73
CA PRO A 571 9.98 7.24 6.05
C PRO A 571 9.72 8.34 5.02
N THR A 572 8.51 8.32 4.46
CA THR A 572 8.03 9.42 3.63
C THR A 572 7.10 10.28 4.47
N LYS A 573 6.95 11.56 4.11
CA LYS A 573 5.97 12.44 4.75
C LYS A 573 4.51 12.01 4.53
N ALA A 574 4.25 10.96 3.75
CA ALA A 574 2.90 10.44 3.52
C ALA A 574 2.25 9.91 4.81
N ASP A 575 3.04 9.39 5.74
CA ASP A 575 2.51 8.83 7.00
C ASP A 575 1.92 9.87 7.94
N CYS A 576 2.36 11.13 7.80
CA CYS A 576 1.89 12.26 8.57
C CYS A 576 0.61 12.90 7.98
N MET A 577 0.12 12.38 6.84
CA MET A 577 -1.09 12.88 6.19
C MET A 577 -2.36 12.22 6.78
N LEU A 578 -3.43 13.02 6.81
CA LEU A 578 -4.79 12.60 7.18
C LEU A 578 -5.49 11.84 6.06
#